data_AF-A0A3D8H5A7-F1
#
_entry.id   AF-A0A3D8H5A7-F1
#
_cell.length_a   1.000
_cell.length_b   1.000
_cell.length_c   1.000
_cell.angle_alpha   90.00
_cell.angle_beta   90.00
_cell.angle_gamma   90.00
#
_symmetry.space_group_name_H-M   'P 1'
#
loop_
_entity.id
_entity.type
_entity.pdbx_description
1 polymer ?
#
loop_
_entity_poly.entity_id
_entity_poly.type
_entity_poly.pdbx_seq_one_letter_code
_entity_poly.pdbx_strand_id
1 'polypeptide(L)'
;MIAVARLAILVGIAGLIPFIGLLAGLFFMPQYSVALLGYFYLYSAGILAFMAGVYWPIAMQLDNCCYPLSPLMTMLLSQVFFVAAGIGLLLPVSGQIVLYTSAYLALYLVDARWMKVYWPAWYLRLRLVLTSVVLVCQLTAAAWFLLLHTAH
;
A
#
# COMPACT_ATOMS: atom_id res chain seq x y z
N MET A 1 19.90 16.92 1.49
CA MET A 1 19.03 15.92 2.15
C MET A 1 17.68 16.46 2.64
N ILE A 2 17.60 17.67 3.22
CA ILE A 2 16.33 18.25 3.74
C ILE A 2 15.25 18.42 2.65
N ALA A 3 15.65 18.82 1.43
CA ALA A 3 14.70 18.97 0.31
C ALA A 3 14.04 17.65 -0.10
N VAL A 4 14.80 16.54 -0.14
CA VAL A 4 14.29 15.21 -0.50
C VAL A 4 13.28 14.71 0.54
N ALA A 5 13.59 14.85 1.83
CA ALA A 5 12.67 14.45 2.89
C ALA A 5 11.34 15.22 2.82
N ARG A 6 11.40 16.55 2.62
CA ARG A 6 10.20 17.39 2.47
C ARG A 6 9.36 16.98 1.26
N LEU A 7 10.02 16.72 0.13
CA LEU A 7 9.32 16.29 -1.09
C LEU A 7 8.68 14.90 -0.90
N ALA A 8 9.39 13.95 -0.30
CA ALA A 8 8.85 12.62 0.01
C ALA A 8 7.65 12.68 0.96
N ILE A 9 7.70 13.55 1.98
CA ILE A 9 6.57 13.79 2.89
C ILE A 9 5.39 14.39 2.12
N LEU A 10 5.62 15.44 1.33
CA LEU A 10 4.58 16.11 0.56
C LEU A 10 3.88 15.15 -0.40
N VAL A 11 4.66 14.43 -1.23
CA VAL A 11 4.12 13.50 -2.22
C VAL A 11 3.48 12.30 -1.53
N GLY A 12 4.06 11.79 -0.45
CA GLY A 12 3.48 10.70 0.34
C GLY A 12 2.11 11.05 0.92
N ILE A 13 1.97 12.25 1.49
CA ILE A 13 0.68 12.75 2.01
C ILE A 13 -0.30 13.01 0.86
N ALA A 14 0.15 13.59 -0.25
CA ALA A 14 -0.69 13.80 -1.44
C ALA A 14 -1.21 12.46 -2.01
N GLY A 15 -0.45 11.38 -1.88
CA GLY A 15 -0.89 10.03 -2.23
C GLY A 15 -2.09 9.51 -1.42
N LEU A 16 -2.44 10.14 -0.30
CA LEU A 16 -3.65 9.77 0.46
C LEU A 16 -4.93 10.36 -0.13
N ILE A 17 -4.83 11.38 -1.00
CA ILE A 17 -5.99 12.09 -1.56
C ILE A 17 -6.94 11.12 -2.27
N PRO A 18 -6.50 10.21 -3.16
CA PRO A 18 -7.44 9.32 -3.84
C PRO A 18 -8.09 8.30 -2.90
N PHE A 19 -7.37 7.79 -1.88
CA PHE A 19 -7.98 6.89 -0.88
C PHE A 19 -9.12 7.56 -0.13
N ILE A 20 -8.86 8.77 0.39
CA ILE A 20 -9.85 9.53 1.17
C ILE A 20 -11.01 9.99 0.28
N GLY A 21 -10.71 10.51 -0.91
CA GLY A 21 -11.72 11.02 -1.83
C GLY A 21 -12.66 9.93 -2.36
N LEU A 22 -12.11 8.78 -2.78
CA LEU A 22 -12.91 7.66 -3.28
C LEU A 22 -13.73 7.02 -2.15
N LEU A 23 -13.17 6.91 -0.94
CA LEU A 23 -13.92 6.47 0.24
C LEU A 23 -15.08 7.42 0.56
N ALA A 24 -14.82 8.73 0.59
CA ALA A 24 -15.87 9.73 0.81
C ALA A 24 -16.98 9.62 -0.26
N GLY A 25 -16.59 9.38 -1.51
CA GLY A 25 -17.52 9.11 -2.60
C GLY A 25 -18.49 7.95 -2.32
N LEU A 26 -18.06 6.90 -1.62
CA LEU A 26 -18.95 5.77 -1.27
C LEU A 26 -20.10 6.21 -0.35
N PHE A 27 -19.89 7.21 0.50
CA PHE A 27 -20.91 7.72 1.40
C PHE A 27 -21.77 8.83 0.76
N PHE A 28 -21.16 9.72 -0.03
CA PHE A 28 -21.86 10.87 -0.60
C PHE A 28 -22.48 10.60 -1.98
N MET A 29 -22.01 9.59 -2.70
CA MET A 29 -22.45 9.24 -4.06
C MET A 29 -22.61 7.72 -4.23
N PRO A 30 -23.41 7.03 -3.39
CA PRO A 30 -23.52 5.57 -3.39
C PRO A 30 -24.03 4.98 -4.72
N GLN A 31 -24.72 5.78 -5.55
CA GLN A 31 -25.14 5.39 -6.90
C GLN A 31 -23.98 5.05 -7.84
N TYR A 32 -22.76 5.50 -7.54
CA TYR A 32 -21.54 5.19 -8.29
C TYR A 32 -20.63 4.19 -7.58
N SER A 33 -21.12 3.52 -6.54
CA SER A 33 -20.33 2.65 -5.64
C SER A 33 -19.50 1.59 -6.37
N VAL A 34 -20.02 0.95 -7.42
CA VAL A 34 -19.27 -0.04 -8.20
C VAL A 34 -18.03 0.57 -8.84
N ALA A 35 -18.17 1.73 -9.50
CA ALA A 35 -17.06 2.43 -10.12
C ALA A 35 -16.07 2.96 -9.08
N LEU A 36 -16.58 3.53 -7.98
CA LEU A 36 -15.77 4.07 -6.89
C LEU A 36 -14.93 3.00 -6.20
N LEU A 37 -15.50 1.82 -5.90
CA LEU A 37 -14.75 0.67 -5.38
C LEU A 37 -13.70 0.18 -6.39
N GLY A 38 -14.07 0.10 -7.67
CA GLY A 38 -13.14 -0.25 -8.74
C GLY A 38 -11.93 0.68 -8.79
N TYR A 39 -12.15 2.00 -8.78
CA TYR A 39 -11.07 2.99 -8.76
C TYR A 39 -10.28 2.97 -7.44
N PHE A 40 -10.94 2.71 -6.32
CA PHE A 40 -10.29 2.64 -5.01
C PHE A 40 -9.27 1.51 -4.97
N TYR A 41 -9.66 0.31 -5.41
CA TYR A 41 -8.77 -0.84 -5.45
C TYR A 41 -7.77 -0.79 -6.61
N LEU A 42 -8.11 -0.15 -7.73
CA LEU A 42 -7.15 0.15 -8.80
C LEU A 42 -6.01 1.03 -8.28
N TYR A 43 -6.34 2.10 -7.55
CA TYR A 43 -5.35 2.97 -6.93
C TYR A 43 -4.55 2.26 -5.84
N SER A 44 -5.21 1.43 -5.02
CA SER A 44 -4.57 0.59 -4.00
C SER A 44 -3.52 -0.34 -4.61
N ALA A 45 -3.84 -0.99 -5.72
CA ALA A 45 -2.90 -1.83 -6.47
C ALA A 45 -1.73 -1.02 -7.01
N GLY A 46 -1.99 0.14 -7.63
CA GLY A 46 -0.96 1.01 -8.17
C GLY A 46 0.06 1.46 -7.11
N ILE A 47 -0.40 1.86 -5.92
CA ILE A 47 0.48 2.25 -4.82
C ILE A 47 1.24 1.04 -4.25
N LEU A 48 0.61 -0.13 -4.15
CA LEU A 48 1.28 -1.34 -3.70
C LEU A 48 2.40 -1.76 -4.66
N ALA A 49 2.13 -1.73 -5.97
CA ALA A 49 3.11 -2.02 -7.03
C ALA A 49 4.24 -0.99 -7.05
N PHE A 50 3.91 0.30 -6.90
CA PHE A 50 4.90 1.37 -6.79
C PHE A 50 5.86 1.13 -5.61
N MET A 51 5.30 0.84 -4.43
CA MET A 51 6.11 0.57 -3.23
C MET A 51 6.96 -0.70 -3.38
N ALA A 52 6.42 -1.74 -4.00
CA ALA A 52 7.15 -2.95 -4.31
C ALA A 52 8.41 -2.65 -5.15
N GLY A 53 8.28 -1.76 -6.14
CA GLY A 53 9.38 -1.33 -7.01
C GLY A 53 10.55 -0.67 -6.26
N VAL A 54 10.31 -0.06 -5.10
CA VAL A 54 11.35 0.64 -4.32
C VAL A 54 12.44 -0.34 -3.80
N TYR A 55 12.13 -1.63 -3.67
CA TYR A 55 13.09 -2.64 -3.21
C TYR A 55 14.19 -2.94 -4.23
N TRP A 56 13.96 -2.73 -5.52
CA TRP A 56 14.97 -2.96 -6.58
C TRP A 56 16.22 -2.09 -6.42
N PRO A 57 16.14 -0.75 -6.37
CA PRO A 57 17.33 0.08 -6.21
C PRO A 57 18.05 -0.16 -4.88
N ILE A 58 17.33 -0.53 -3.82
CA ILE A 58 17.95 -0.90 -2.54
C ILE A 58 18.77 -2.18 -2.70
N ALA A 59 18.20 -3.21 -3.32
CA ALA A 59 18.90 -4.47 -3.57
C ALA A 59 20.17 -4.27 -4.43
N MET A 60 20.10 -3.44 -5.47
CA MET A 60 21.23 -3.14 -6.37
C MET A 60 22.33 -2.31 -5.70
N GLN A 61 21.99 -1.44 -4.74
CA GLN A 61 23.00 -0.68 -3.97
C GLN A 61 23.75 -1.56 -2.97
N LEU A 62 23.26 -2.78 -2.70
CA LEU A 62 23.81 -3.73 -1.75
C LEU A 62 24.67 -4.79 -2.41
N ASP A 63 25.26 -4.52 -3.58
CA ASP A 63 25.91 -5.49 -4.50
C ASP A 63 27.01 -6.39 -3.88
N ASN A 64 27.36 -6.25 -2.60
CA ASN A 64 28.23 -7.18 -1.85
C ASN A 64 27.86 -7.36 -0.35
N CYS A 65 26.65 -6.97 0.07
CA CYS A 65 26.23 -6.94 1.47
C CYS A 65 25.05 -7.90 1.73
N CYS A 66 25.29 -8.96 2.50
CA CYS A 66 24.26 -9.94 2.90
C CYS A 66 23.52 -9.58 4.21
N TYR A 67 23.75 -8.39 4.76
CA TYR A 67 23.23 -8.02 6.08
C TYR A 67 22.40 -6.73 6.03
N PRO A 68 21.24 -6.66 6.71
CA PRO A 68 20.46 -7.75 7.33
C PRO A 68 19.63 -8.62 6.35
N LEU A 69 19.40 -8.19 5.11
CA LEU A 69 18.67 -8.95 4.07
C LEU A 69 19.55 -9.08 2.82
N SER A 70 19.55 -10.26 2.20
CA SER A 70 20.26 -10.44 0.93
C SER A 70 19.56 -9.68 -0.21
N PRO A 71 20.29 -9.23 -1.24
CA PRO A 71 19.70 -8.63 -2.44
C PRO A 71 18.63 -9.53 -3.07
N LEU A 72 18.86 -10.85 -3.11
CA LEU A 72 17.89 -11.83 -3.60
C LEU A 72 16.57 -11.78 -2.84
N MET A 73 16.60 -11.81 -1.50
CA MET A 73 15.37 -11.76 -0.70
C MET A 73 14.64 -10.44 -0.86
N THR A 74 15.38 -9.33 -0.94
CA THR A 74 14.81 -8.00 -1.18
C THR A 74 14.07 -7.94 -2.52
N MET A 75 14.65 -8.54 -3.58
CA MET A 75 14.00 -8.67 -4.88
C MET A 75 12.79 -9.62 -4.85
N LEU A 76 12.86 -10.75 -4.15
CA LEU A 76 11.71 -11.65 -4.02
C LEU A 76 10.54 -10.98 -3.30
N LEU A 77 10.80 -10.21 -2.25
CA LEU A 77 9.76 -9.42 -1.56
C LEU A 77 9.13 -8.41 -2.51
N SER A 78 9.94 -7.76 -3.35
CA SER A 78 9.44 -6.87 -4.41
C SER A 78 8.45 -7.61 -5.31
N GLN A 79 8.83 -8.80 -5.81
CA GLN A 79 7.97 -9.58 -6.69
C GLN A 79 6.68 -10.02 -6.00
N VAL A 80 6.76 -10.45 -4.74
CA VAL A 80 5.56 -10.86 -3.98
C VAL A 80 4.55 -9.72 -3.90
N PHE A 81 4.98 -8.50 -3.54
CA PHE A 81 4.07 -7.36 -3.44
C PHE A 81 3.57 -6.88 -4.82
N PHE A 82 4.43 -6.89 -5.84
CA PHE A 82 4.04 -6.51 -7.20
C PHE A 82 3.01 -7.48 -7.80
N VAL A 83 3.26 -8.78 -7.69
CA VAL A 83 2.34 -9.83 -8.17
C VAL A 83 1.05 -9.81 -7.37
N ALA A 84 1.10 -9.62 -6.05
CA ALA A 84 -0.10 -9.44 -5.23
C ALA A 84 -0.93 -8.24 -5.70
N ALA A 85 -0.28 -7.12 -6.05
CA ALA A 85 -0.97 -5.95 -6.61
C ALA A 85 -1.70 -6.28 -7.92
N GLY A 86 -1.05 -6.99 -8.85
CA GLY A 86 -1.65 -7.37 -10.12
C GLY A 86 -2.79 -8.39 -9.97
N ILE A 87 -2.56 -9.48 -9.23
CA ILE A 87 -3.56 -10.53 -8.99
C ILE A 87 -4.76 -9.98 -8.25
N GLY A 88 -4.55 -9.06 -7.29
CA GLY A 88 -5.62 -8.43 -6.54
C GLY A 88 -6.67 -7.78 -7.43
N LEU A 89 -6.29 -7.19 -8.58
CA LEU A 89 -7.23 -6.56 -9.50
C LEU A 89 -8.19 -7.55 -10.17
N LEU A 90 -7.80 -8.82 -10.26
CA LEU A 90 -8.60 -9.89 -10.86
C LEU A 90 -9.56 -10.54 -9.85
N LEU A 91 -9.41 -10.25 -8.56
CA LEU A 91 -10.25 -10.80 -7.51
C LEU A 91 -11.60 -10.08 -7.44
N PRO A 92 -12.66 -10.75 -6.98
CA PRO A 92 -13.88 -10.06 -6.54
C PRO A 92 -13.58 -9.12 -5.37
N VAL A 93 -14.49 -8.17 -5.11
CA VAL A 93 -14.30 -7.12 -4.08
C VAL A 93 -13.96 -7.72 -2.70
N SER A 94 -14.58 -8.84 -2.31
CA SER A 94 -14.25 -9.54 -1.07
C SER A 94 -12.79 -10.02 -1.01
N GLY A 95 -12.26 -10.53 -2.12
CA GLY A 95 -10.85 -10.91 -2.25
C GLY A 95 -9.92 -9.71 -2.26
N GLN A 96 -10.32 -8.61 -2.91
CA GLN A 96 -9.57 -7.34 -2.91
C GLN A 96 -9.42 -6.79 -1.48
N ILE A 97 -10.51 -6.76 -0.70
CA ILE A 97 -10.50 -6.34 0.70
C ILE A 97 -9.43 -7.09 1.49
N VAL A 98 -9.46 -8.42 1.44
CA VAL A 98 -8.55 -9.26 2.23
C VAL A 98 -7.11 -9.10 1.74
N LEU A 99 -6.88 -9.18 0.44
CA LEU A 99 -5.54 -9.13 -0.14
C LEU A 99 -4.89 -7.77 0.10
N TYR A 100 -5.53 -6.67 -0.25
CA TYR A 100 -4.89 -5.36 -0.14
C TYR A 100 -4.72 -4.92 1.31
N THR A 101 -5.69 -5.19 2.20
CA THR A 101 -5.52 -4.87 3.62
C THR A 101 -4.34 -5.61 4.23
N SER A 102 -4.24 -6.93 3.96
CA SER A 102 -3.13 -7.74 4.47
C SER A 102 -1.80 -7.38 3.82
N ALA A 103 -1.77 -7.10 2.52
CA ALA A 103 -0.55 -6.74 1.79
C ALA A 103 0.04 -5.41 2.27
N TYR A 104 -0.76 -4.38 2.53
CA TYR A 104 -0.26 -3.11 3.07
C TYR A 104 0.30 -3.26 4.48
N LEU A 105 -0.35 -4.07 5.32
CA LEU A 105 0.16 -4.39 6.65
C LEU A 105 1.48 -5.15 6.56
N ALA A 106 1.54 -6.19 5.73
CA ALA A 106 2.74 -6.99 5.52
C ALA A 106 3.90 -6.13 4.97
N LEU A 107 3.62 -5.26 4.01
CA LEU A 107 4.60 -4.33 3.44
C LEU A 107 5.21 -3.44 4.52
N TYR A 108 4.39 -2.85 5.39
CA TYR A 108 4.91 -2.05 6.51
C TYR A 108 5.71 -2.89 7.52
N LEU A 109 5.28 -4.12 7.81
CA LEU A 109 6.01 -5.01 8.71
C LEU A 109 7.38 -5.39 8.13
N VAL A 110 7.47 -5.64 6.82
CA VAL A 110 8.74 -5.86 6.12
C VAL A 110 9.63 -4.63 6.25
N ASP A 111 9.10 -3.42 5.98
CA ASP A 111 9.82 -2.16 6.12
C ASP A 111 10.37 -1.97 7.55
N ALA A 112 9.53 -2.19 8.57
CA ALA A 112 9.82 -1.86 9.96
C ALA A 112 10.67 -2.93 10.68
N ARG A 113 10.61 -4.20 10.25
CA ARG A 113 11.32 -5.30 10.91
C ARG A 113 12.54 -5.78 10.14
N TRP A 114 12.40 -5.99 8.83
CA TRP A 114 13.45 -6.62 8.05
C TRP A 114 14.29 -5.61 7.28
N MET A 115 13.67 -4.53 6.80
CA MET A 115 14.36 -3.49 6.03
C MET A 115 14.74 -2.25 6.86
N LYS A 116 14.52 -2.28 8.19
CA LYS A 116 14.65 -1.12 9.08
C LYS A 116 15.98 -0.36 8.92
N VAL A 117 17.08 -1.09 8.72
CA VAL A 117 18.44 -0.52 8.62
C VAL A 117 18.65 0.26 7.32
N TYR A 118 17.90 -0.07 6.26
CA TYR A 118 18.00 0.61 4.96
C TYR A 118 17.18 1.90 4.90
N TRP A 119 16.32 2.14 5.89
CA TRP A 119 15.42 3.26 5.91
C TRP A 119 15.83 4.30 6.95
N PRO A 120 15.82 5.60 6.61
CA PRO A 120 15.98 6.63 7.61
C PRO A 120 14.76 6.64 8.54
N ALA A 121 14.97 6.90 9.84
CA ALA A 121 13.91 6.82 10.85
C ALA A 121 12.69 7.71 10.54
N TRP A 122 12.90 8.87 9.92
CA TRP A 122 11.81 9.76 9.49
C TRP A 122 10.91 9.13 8.42
N TYR A 123 11.48 8.31 7.54
CA TYR A 123 10.74 7.63 6.48
C TYR A 123 9.86 6.53 7.06
N LEU A 124 10.37 5.74 8.01
CA LEU A 124 9.56 4.73 8.69
C LEU A 124 8.39 5.33 9.49
N ARG A 125 8.59 6.50 10.11
CA ARG A 125 7.51 7.24 10.77
C ARG A 125 6.46 7.73 9.76
N LEU A 126 6.90 8.27 8.63
CA LEU A 126 6.01 8.65 7.53
C LEU A 126 5.23 7.43 7.04
N ARG A 127 5.91 6.31 6.74
CA ARG A 127 5.30 5.05 6.30
C ARG A 127 4.26 4.53 7.28
N LEU A 128 4.52 4.60 8.59
CA LEU A 128 3.54 4.23 9.60
C LEU A 128 2.25 5.06 9.46
N VAL A 129 2.37 6.39 9.40
CA VAL A 129 1.22 7.29 9.25
C VAL A 129 0.45 6.99 7.96
N LEU A 130 1.15 6.92 6.82
CA LEU A 130 0.53 6.66 5.52
C LEU A 130 -0.18 5.30 5.49
N THR A 131 0.50 4.23 5.93
CA THR A 131 -0.09 2.89 5.97
C THR A 131 -1.28 2.84 6.92
N SER A 132 -1.20 3.47 8.11
CA SER A 132 -2.34 3.53 9.03
C SER A 132 -3.56 4.19 8.40
N VAL A 133 -3.39 5.33 7.72
CA VAL A 133 -4.51 6.01 7.05
C VAL A 133 -5.09 5.13 5.93
N VAL A 134 -4.23 4.50 5.12
CA VAL A 134 -4.69 3.58 4.07
C VAL A 134 -5.45 2.38 4.66
N LEU A 135 -4.95 1.76 5.73
CA LEU A 135 -5.63 0.64 6.39
C LEU A 135 -6.99 1.06 6.95
N VAL A 136 -7.08 2.22 7.59
CA VAL A 136 -8.37 2.77 8.04
C VAL A 136 -9.32 2.96 6.85
N CYS A 137 -8.84 3.51 5.73
CA CYS A 137 -9.66 3.68 4.54
C CYS A 137 -10.15 2.33 3.98
N GLN A 138 -9.26 1.34 3.86
CA GLN A 138 -9.61 0.00 3.36
C GLN A 138 -10.59 -0.72 4.28
N LEU A 139 -10.38 -0.67 5.60
CA LEU A 139 -11.30 -1.27 6.58
C LEU A 139 -12.67 -0.59 6.57
N THR A 140 -12.71 0.72 6.36
CA THR A 140 -13.97 1.48 6.26
C THR A 140 -14.72 1.14 4.97
N ALA A 141 -14.01 1.06 3.83
CA ALA A 141 -14.59 0.61 2.57
C ALA A 141 -15.09 -0.85 2.65
N ALA A 142 -14.34 -1.71 3.34
CA ALA A 142 -14.72 -3.10 3.59
C ALA A 142 -15.98 -3.20 4.45
N ALA A 143 -16.06 -2.44 5.55
CA ALA A 143 -17.24 -2.40 6.40
C ALA A 143 -18.45 -1.88 5.61
N TRP A 144 -18.28 -0.81 4.82
CA TRP A 144 -19.33 -0.29 3.93
C TRP A 144 -19.83 -1.36 2.95
N PHE A 145 -18.92 -2.07 2.30
CA PHE A 145 -19.27 -3.11 1.33
C PHE A 145 -20.01 -4.28 1.99
N LEU A 146 -19.48 -4.82 3.09
CA LEU A 146 -20.05 -5.96 3.79
C LEU A 146 -21.44 -5.64 4.36
N LEU A 147 -21.60 -4.50 5.04
CA LEU A 147 -22.89 -4.12 5.62
C LEU A 147 -24.00 -3.99 4.58
N LEU A 148 -23.67 -3.63 3.33
CA LEU A 148 -24.65 -3.45 2.26
C LEU A 148 -24.88 -4.72 1.42
N HIS A 149 -23.94 -5.67 1.40
CA HIS A 149 -24.00 -6.83 0.48
C HIS A 149 -24.07 -8.19 1.19
N THR A 150 -23.80 -8.27 2.49
CA THR A 150 -23.96 -9.52 3.29
C THR A 150 -25.16 -9.48 4.23
N ALA A 151 -25.99 -8.42 4.18
CA ALA A 151 -27.20 -8.29 4.99
C ALA A 151 -28.46 -8.95 4.36
N HIS A 152 -28.27 -9.82 3.36
CA HIS A 152 -29.32 -10.58 2.70
C HIS A 152 -28.96 -12.07 2.67
#